data_AF-A0A950CHT6-F1
#
_entry.id   AF-A0A950CHT6-F1
#
_cell.length_a   1.000
_cell.length_b   1.000
_cell.length_c   1.000
_cell.angle_alpha   90.00
_cell.angle_beta   90.00
_cell.angle_gamma   90.00
#
_symmetry.space_group_name_H-M   'P 1'
#
loop_
_entity.id
_entity.type
_entity.pdbx_description
1 polymer ?
#
loop_
_entity_poly.entity_id
_entity_poly.type
_entity_poly.pdbx_seq_one_letter_code
_entity_poly.pdbx_strand_id
1 'polypeptide(L)' 'MVALKELEMSGVLPFCITVDRTGHDYLRQMCSASRYLVIEDITSLPRQLPKIYEQVVRW' A
#
# COMPACT_ATOMS: atom_id res chain seq x y z
N MET A 1 -11.69 -0.64 7.24
CA MET A 1 -11.91 -2.09 7.03
C MET A 1 -11.34 -2.87 8.21
N VAL A 2 -11.95 -3.99 8.61
CA VAL A 2 -11.57 -4.72 9.85
C VAL A 2 -10.15 -5.30 9.77
N ALA A 3 -9.80 -5.99 8.68
CA ALA A 3 -8.51 -6.67 8.53
C ALA A 3 -7.27 -5.75 8.62
N LEU A 4 -7.28 -4.58 7.96
CA LEU A 4 -6.15 -3.64 8.04
C LEU A 4 -5.98 -3.09 9.46
N LYS A 5 -7.10 -2.83 10.16
CA LYS A 5 -7.08 -2.40 11.55
C LYS A 5 -6.54 -3.49 12.48
N GLU A 6 -6.90 -4.75 12.26
CA GLU A 6 -6.40 -5.87 13.05
C GLU A 6 -4.88 -6.05 12.91
N LEU A 7 -4.34 -5.89 11.70
CA LEU A 7 -2.90 -5.89 11.47
C LEU A 7 -2.21 -4.74 12.22
N GLU A 8 -2.76 -3.52 12.13
CA GLU A 8 -2.22 -2.37 12.86
C GLU A 8 -2.25 -2.61 14.38
N MET A 9 -3.32 -3.20 14.91
CA MET A 9 -3.44 -3.55 16.33
C MET A 9 -2.47 -4.65 16.76
N SER A 10 -2.05 -5.55 15.85
CA SER A 10 -1.06 -6.59 16.12
C SER A 10 0.38 -6.12 15.93
N GLY A 11 0.60 -4.82 15.67
CA GLY A 11 1.92 -4.24 15.44
C GLY A 11 2.49 -4.52 14.05
N VAL A 12 1.66 -5.04 13.13
CA VAL A 12 2.04 -5.23 11.73
C VAL A 12 1.65 -3.99 10.95
N LEU A 13 2.60 -3.41 10.20
CA LEU A 13 2.34 -2.26 9.33
C LEU A 13 2.00 -2.72 7.92
N PRO A 14 0.72 -2.73 7.50
CA PRO A 14 0.37 -3.11 6.13
C PRO A 14 0.73 -2.00 5.13
N PHE A 15 1.18 -2.43 3.94
CA PHE A 15 1.28 -1.57 2.76
C PHE A 15 0.57 -2.26 1.59
N CYS A 16 -0.45 -1.61 1.02
CA CYS A 16 -1.25 -2.19 -0.06
C CYS A 16 -0.69 -1.78 -1.44
N ILE A 17 -0.59 -2.72 -2.37
CA ILE A 17 -0.26 -2.43 -3.77
C ILE A 17 -1.35 -3.02 -4.64
N THR A 18 -1.88 -2.24 -5.60
CA THR A 18 -2.87 -2.73 -6.56
C THR A 18 -2.50 -2.31 -7.98
N VAL A 19 -2.82 -3.16 -8.96
CA VAL A 19 -2.69 -2.86 -10.40
C VAL A 19 -4.08 -2.57 -10.95
N ASP A 20 -4.60 -1.41 -10.61
CA ASP A 20 -6.00 -1.05 -10.86
C ASP A 20 -6.14 0.46 -11.00
N ARG A 21 -6.54 0.92 -12.19
CA ARG A 21 -6.72 2.35 -12.48
C ARG A 21 -7.73 3.04 -11.57
N THR A 22 -8.73 2.32 -11.05
CA THR A 22 -9.73 2.88 -10.10
C THR A 22 -9.37 2.59 -8.64
N GLY A 23 -8.20 1.99 -8.40
CA GLY A 23 -7.67 1.58 -7.09
C GLY A 23 -7.72 2.66 -6.01
N HIS A 24 -7.56 3.91 -6.44
CA HIS A 24 -7.47 5.06 -5.54
C HIS A 24 -8.74 5.30 -4.72
N ASP A 25 -9.91 4.95 -5.24
CA ASP A 25 -11.16 5.36 -4.61
C ASP A 25 -11.53 4.48 -3.41
N TYR A 26 -11.29 3.18 -3.50
CA TYR A 26 -11.50 2.28 -2.36
C TYR A 26 -10.32 2.31 -1.38
N LEU A 27 -9.07 2.39 -1.85
CA LEU A 27 -7.92 2.36 -0.94
C LEU A 27 -7.85 3.58 -0.02
N ARG A 28 -8.28 4.76 -0.49
CA ARG A 28 -8.40 5.97 0.34
C ARG A 28 -9.41 5.83 1.47
N GLN A 29 -10.45 5.02 1.28
CA GLN A 29 -11.44 4.74 2.33
C GLN A 29 -10.95 3.66 3.31
N MET A 30 -9.97 2.86 2.91
CA MET A 30 -9.47 1.70 3.66
C MET A 30 -8.26 2.03 4.54
N CYS A 31 -7.34 2.89 4.09
CA CYS A 31 -6.11 3.24 4.79
C CYS A 31 -5.57 4.62 4.36
N SER A 32 -4.59 5.13 5.12
CA SER A 32 -3.88 6.38 4.76
C SER A 32 -3.31 6.31 3.34
N ALA A 33 -3.31 7.45 2.63
CA ALA A 33 -2.69 7.60 1.31
C ALA A 33 -1.18 7.27 1.30
N SER A 34 -0.51 7.33 2.45
CA SER A 34 0.89 6.92 2.60
C SER A 34 1.09 5.40 2.71
N ARG A 35 0.01 4.61 2.84
CA ARG A 35 0.04 3.16 3.09
C ARG A 35 -0.43 2.33 1.90
N TYR A 36 -0.55 2.94 0.72
CA TYR A 36 -0.82 2.18 -0.48
C TYR A 36 -0.20 2.79 -1.74
N LEU A 37 -0.02 1.96 -2.77
CA LEU A 37 0.35 2.38 -4.12
C LEU A 37 -0.63 1.77 -5.13
N VAL A 38 -1.13 2.62 -6.03
CA VAL A 38 -1.82 2.18 -7.24
C VAL A 38 -0.84 2.27 -8.39
N ILE A 39 -0.64 1.16 -9.11
CA ILE A 39 0.14 1.14 -10.34
C ILE A 39 -0.76 0.85 -11.52
N GLU A 40 -0.46 1.45 -12.67
CA GLU A 40 -1.23 1.23 -13.90
C GLU A 40 -0.78 -0.02 -14.67
N ASP A 41 0.51 -0.35 -14.55
CA ASP A 41 1.14 -1.47 -15.24
C ASP A 41 1.97 -2.29 -14.24
N ILE A 42 1.76 -3.60 -14.24
CA ILE A 42 2.52 -4.55 -13.44
C ILE A 42 4.03 -4.51 -13.75
N THR A 43 4.42 -4.14 -14.97
CA THR A 43 5.85 -4.01 -15.33
C THR A 43 6.55 -2.90 -14.57
N SER A 44 5.80 -1.96 -13.98
CA SER A 44 6.35 -0.89 -13.13
C SER A 44 6.69 -1.36 -11.71
N LEU A 45 6.10 -2.48 -11.26
CA LEU A 45 6.24 -2.98 -9.89
C LEU A 45 7.70 -3.18 -9.44
N PRO A 46 8.59 -3.82 -10.24
CA PRO A 46 9.98 -4.01 -9.83
C PRO A 46 10.73 -2.70 -9.57
N ARG A 47 10.34 -1.60 -10.25
CA ARG A 47 10.95 -0.28 -10.06
C ARG A 47 10.36 0.46 -8.86
N GLN A 48 9.09 0.21 -8.52
CA GLN A 48 8.42 0.89 -7.40
C GLN A 48 8.69 0.21 -6.06
N LEU A 49 8.82 -1.11 -6.04
CA LEU A 49 8.95 -1.89 -4.81
C LEU A 49 10.15 -1.46 -3.93
N PRO A 50 11.35 -1.19 -4.46
CA PRO A 50 12.47 -0.70 -3.65
C PRO A 50 12.17 0.65 -3.00
N LYS A 51 11.50 1.56 -3.72
CA LYS A 51 11.12 2.90 -3.19
C LYS A 51 10.12 2.80 -2.05
N ILE A 52 9.14 1.89 -2.19
CA ILE A 52 8.19 1.59 -1.11
C ILE A 52 8.94 1.06 0.11
N TYR A 53 9.85 0.11 -0.09
CA TYR A 53 10.61 -0.48 1.00
C TYR A 53 11.44 0.59 1.73
N GLU A 54 12.13 1.47 1.00
CA GLU A 54 12.87 2.60 1.59
C GLU A 54 11.97 3.55 2.39
N GLN A 55 10.75 3.81 1.93
CA GLN A 55 9.80 4.69 2.62
C GLN A 55 9.22 4.05 3.89
N VAL A 56 8.95 2.74 3.85
CA VAL A 56 8.23 2.01 4.91
C VAL A 56 9.17 1.49 6.00
N VAL A 57 10.40 1.11 5.64
CA VAL A 57 11.34 0.41 6.53
C VAL A 57 12.45 1.32 7.06
N ARG A 58 12.50 2.60 6.65
CA ARG A 58 13.47 3.54 7.25
C ARG A 58 13.24 3.67 8.75
N TRP A 59 14.26 3.24 9.50
CA TRP A 59 14.45 3.41 10.94
C TRP A 59 14.69 4.88 11.31
#